data_AF-A0A7J9KTY6-F1
#
_entry.id   AF-A0A7J9KTY6-F1
#
_cell.length_a   1.000
_cell.length_b   1.000
_cell.length_c   1.000
_cell.angle_alpha   90.00
_cell.angle_beta   90.00
_cell.angle_gamma   90.00
#
_symmetry.space_group_name_H-M   'P 1'
#
loop_
_entity.id
_entity.type
_entity.pdbx_description
1 polymer ?
#
loop_
_entity_poly.entity_id
_entity_poly.type
_entity_poly.pdbx_seq_one_letter_code
_entity_poly.pdbx_strand_id
1 'polypeptide(L)'
;MNLLRGIGVPESNILMLLNHQPRPLLYDQVRLKEIVEEVKRMGFDSSTKKFIDAVIALSSMSKSTLEKKFDVYRRWGWSDQEIHEAFQRYPMCMAVSEDKIMAVMDFLVNKMGYSSTLVAKQSSILRQSLEKRIVPRALFARELLSQGFTVAGTELQFTHFPPERIQISSLGQVKRLVSEIHELQFRCFISSLELVLFMGGKPLQPLKVPIF
;
A
#
# COMPACT_ATOMS: atom_id res chain seq x y z
N MET A 1 12.69 -11.09 -24.82
CA MET A 1 13.74 -10.27 -24.16
C MET A 1 14.24 -9.14 -25.05
N ASN A 2 14.55 -9.38 -26.33
CA ASN A 2 15.02 -8.33 -27.27
C ASN A 2 14.06 -7.13 -27.38
N LEU A 3 12.75 -7.36 -27.27
CA LEU A 3 11.75 -6.28 -27.26
C LEU A 3 11.97 -5.28 -26.11
N LEU A 4 12.14 -5.76 -24.87
CA LEU A 4 12.30 -4.90 -23.69
C LEU A 4 13.64 -4.14 -23.71
N ARG A 5 14.70 -4.80 -24.18
CA ARG A 5 16.01 -4.16 -24.37
C ARG A 5 15.96 -3.10 -25.46
N GLY A 6 15.25 -3.36 -26.56
CA GLY A 6 15.10 -2.43 -27.69
C GLY A 6 14.29 -1.16 -27.37
N ILE A 7 13.45 -1.19 -26.33
CA ILE A 7 12.70 -0.01 -25.85
C ILE A 7 13.39 0.68 -24.66
N GLY A 8 14.63 0.32 -24.34
CA GLY A 8 15.43 0.97 -23.30
C GLY A 8 15.10 0.56 -21.85
N VAL A 9 14.47 -0.60 -21.63
CA VAL A 9 14.33 -1.13 -20.26
C VAL A 9 15.71 -1.54 -19.72
N PRO A 10 16.12 -1.08 -18.53
CA PRO A 10 17.39 -1.48 -17.92
C PRO A 10 17.48 -2.99 -17.69
N GLU A 11 18.67 -3.56 -17.83
CA GLU A 11 18.88 -5.01 -17.67
C GLU A 11 18.48 -5.50 -16.26
N SER A 12 18.72 -4.69 -15.22
CA SER A 12 18.28 -4.97 -13.84
C SER A 12 16.76 -5.14 -13.71
N ASN A 13 16.00 -4.34 -14.46
CA ASN A 13 14.53 -4.40 -14.51
C ASN A 13 14.04 -5.62 -15.30
N ILE A 14 14.76 -6.02 -16.35
CA ILE A 14 14.48 -7.25 -17.10
C ILE A 14 14.72 -8.48 -16.21
N LEU A 15 15.81 -8.50 -15.44
CA LEU A 15 16.09 -9.55 -14.46
C LEU A 15 15.03 -9.62 -13.36
N MET A 16 14.56 -8.46 -12.89
CA MET A 16 13.46 -8.38 -11.92
C MET A 16 12.16 -9.01 -12.47
N LEU A 17 11.82 -8.72 -13.73
CA LEU A 17 10.68 -9.34 -14.41
C LEU A 17 10.82 -10.87 -14.49
N LEU A 18 11.99 -11.36 -14.87
CA LEU A 18 12.27 -12.80 -14.97
C LEU A 18 12.12 -13.52 -13.63
N ASN A 19 12.60 -12.91 -12.55
CA ASN A 19 12.57 -13.51 -11.22
C ASN A 19 11.17 -13.48 -10.59
N HIS A 20 10.37 -12.44 -10.86
CA HIS A 20 9.04 -12.32 -10.26
C HIS A 20 7.94 -13.00 -11.08
N GLN A 21 7.97 -12.83 -12.40
CA GLN A 21 6.90 -13.31 -13.26
C GLN A 21 7.43 -13.55 -14.68
N PRO A 22 8.02 -14.73 -14.97
CA PRO A 22 8.59 -15.01 -16.29
C PRO A 22 7.52 -15.30 -17.35
N ARG A 23 6.30 -15.69 -16.94
CA ARG A 23 5.22 -16.15 -17.84
C ARG A 23 4.92 -15.21 -19.02
N PRO A 24 4.83 -13.87 -18.84
CA PRO A 24 4.58 -12.93 -19.93
C PRO A 24 5.65 -12.94 -21.02
N LEU A 25 6.89 -13.31 -20.67
CA LEU A 25 8.02 -13.38 -21.60
C LEU A 25 8.05 -14.68 -22.40
N LEU A 26 7.33 -15.72 -21.93
CA LEU A 26 7.42 -17.08 -22.45
C LEU A 26 6.30 -17.44 -23.43
N TYR A 27 5.11 -16.84 -23.30
CA TYR A 27 3.91 -17.34 -23.99
C TYR A 27 3.38 -16.46 -25.13
N ASP A 28 3.58 -15.14 -25.11
CA ASP A 28 2.91 -14.28 -26.10
C ASP A 28 3.66 -12.96 -26.34
N GLN A 29 4.52 -12.95 -27.37
CA GLN A 29 5.29 -11.75 -27.73
C GLN A 29 4.43 -10.64 -28.34
N VAL A 30 3.32 -11.00 -29.01
CA VAL A 30 2.42 -10.02 -29.64
C VAL A 30 1.69 -9.25 -28.54
N ARG A 31 1.06 -9.98 -27.62
CA ARG A 31 0.39 -9.38 -26.46
C ARG A 31 1.35 -8.62 -25.56
N LEU A 32 2.57 -9.12 -25.36
CA LEU A 32 3.58 -8.38 -24.59
C LEU A 32 3.90 -7.03 -25.25
N LYS A 33 4.01 -6.98 -26.58
CA LYS A 33 4.22 -5.73 -27.32
C LYS A 33 3.03 -4.78 -27.15
N GLU A 34 1.80 -5.28 -27.27
CA GLU A 34 0.61 -4.47 -27.03
C GLU A 34 0.57 -3.88 -25.61
N ILE A 35 0.88 -4.68 -24.60
CA ILE A 35 0.94 -4.24 -23.19
C ILE A 35 2.04 -3.18 -23.01
N VAL A 36 3.22 -3.42 -23.56
CA VAL A 36 4.34 -2.47 -23.48
C VAL A 36 3.94 -1.11 -24.07
N GLU A 37 3.32 -1.09 -25.24
CA GLU A 37 2.88 0.15 -25.87
C GLU A 37 1.72 0.81 -25.10
N GLU A 38 0.83 0.02 -24.50
CA GLU A 38 -0.21 0.55 -23.61
C GLU A 38 0.38 1.20 -22.34
N VAL A 39 1.33 0.53 -21.68
CA VAL A 39 2.00 1.07 -20.49
C VAL A 39 2.75 2.37 -20.82
N LYS A 40 3.37 2.47 -22.00
CA LYS A 40 3.95 3.74 -22.48
C LYS A 40 2.89 4.82 -22.70
N ARG A 41 1.76 4.49 -23.35
CA ARG A 41 0.64 5.43 -23.54
C ARG A 41 0.08 5.94 -22.22
N MET A 42 0.08 5.11 -21.19
CA MET A 42 -0.32 5.47 -19.82
C MET A 42 0.72 6.34 -19.08
N GLY A 43 1.83 6.73 -19.72
CA GLY A 43 2.80 7.68 -19.19
C GLY A 43 3.89 7.09 -18.31
N PHE A 44 4.07 5.77 -18.29
CA PHE A 44 5.15 5.14 -17.52
C PHE A 44 6.50 5.29 -18.25
N ASP A 45 7.51 5.76 -17.51
CA ASP A 45 8.90 5.75 -17.95
C ASP A 45 9.48 4.32 -17.92
N SER A 46 9.90 3.83 -19.09
CA SER A 46 10.50 2.50 -19.30
C SER A 46 11.77 2.24 -18.49
N SER A 47 12.44 3.28 -18.00
CA SER A 47 13.60 3.16 -17.13
C SER A 47 13.24 2.73 -15.69
N THR A 48 11.98 2.92 -15.28
CA THR A 48 11.56 2.78 -13.88
C THR A 48 11.08 1.37 -13.55
N LYS A 49 11.20 0.99 -12.27
CA LYS A 49 10.58 -0.24 -11.75
C LYS A 49 9.05 -0.24 -11.93
N LYS A 50 8.41 0.93 -11.83
CA LYS A 50 6.95 1.06 -12.00
C LYS A 50 6.49 0.61 -13.38
N PHE A 51 7.29 0.85 -14.42
CA PHE A 51 7.00 0.32 -15.75
C PHE A 51 6.93 -1.21 -15.77
N ILE A 52 7.87 -1.88 -15.10
CA ILE A 52 7.86 -3.34 -14.99
C ILE A 52 6.68 -3.83 -14.17
N ASP A 53 6.39 -3.20 -13.04
CA ASP A 53 5.22 -3.53 -12.22
C ASP A 53 3.92 -3.38 -13.02
N ALA A 54 3.80 -2.36 -13.89
CA ALA A 54 2.65 -2.17 -14.76
C ALA A 54 2.57 -3.25 -15.85
N VAL A 55 3.68 -3.59 -16.50
CA VAL A 55 3.74 -4.69 -17.48
C VAL A 55 3.35 -6.02 -16.82
N ILE A 56 3.83 -6.30 -15.61
CA ILE A 56 3.47 -7.51 -14.83
C ILE A 56 1.98 -7.50 -14.50
N ALA A 57 1.44 -6.39 -14.01
CA ALA A 57 0.04 -6.28 -13.65
C ALA A 57 -0.85 -6.57 -14.87
N LEU A 58 -0.63 -5.86 -15.99
CA LEU A 58 -1.48 -6.02 -17.18
C LEU A 58 -1.29 -7.36 -17.89
N SER A 59 -0.08 -7.94 -17.86
CA SER A 59 0.16 -9.26 -18.45
C SER A 59 -0.51 -10.41 -17.70
N SER A 60 -0.86 -10.21 -16.42
CA SER A 60 -1.54 -11.22 -15.62
C SER A 60 -3.04 -11.34 -15.90
N MET A 61 -3.64 -10.46 -16.71
CA MET A 61 -5.09 -10.41 -16.90
C MET A 61 -5.50 -10.01 -18.32
N SER A 62 -6.75 -10.32 -18.69
CA SER A 62 -7.33 -9.90 -19.96
C SER A 62 -7.80 -8.44 -19.90
N LYS A 63 -8.02 -7.79 -21.04
CA LYS A 63 -8.65 -6.45 -21.09
C LYS A 63 -10.02 -6.43 -20.41
N SER A 64 -10.84 -7.47 -20.61
CA SER A 64 -12.14 -7.60 -19.93
C SER A 64 -11.99 -7.69 -18.40
N THR A 65 -10.97 -8.40 -17.92
CA THR A 65 -10.68 -8.47 -16.48
C THR A 65 -10.21 -7.13 -15.93
N LEU A 66 -9.43 -6.36 -16.70
CA LEU A 66 -9.01 -5.02 -16.31
C LEU A 66 -10.21 -4.07 -16.17
N GLU A 67 -11.13 -4.07 -17.15
CA GLU A 67 -12.35 -3.25 -17.08
C GLU A 67 -13.21 -3.59 -15.87
N LYS A 68 -13.39 -4.88 -15.55
CA LYS A 68 -14.11 -5.30 -14.34
C LYS A 68 -13.46 -4.75 -13.07
N LYS A 69 -12.12 -4.65 -13.01
CA LYS A 69 -11.43 -4.03 -11.87
C LYS A 69 -11.67 -2.54 -11.80
N PHE A 70 -11.66 -1.83 -12.94
CA PHE A 70 -12.03 -0.42 -12.98
C PHE A 70 -13.46 -0.22 -12.47
N ASP A 71 -14.41 -1.06 -12.87
CA ASP A 71 -15.78 -1.01 -12.38
C ASP A 71 -15.88 -1.24 -10.87
N VAL A 72 -15.07 -2.15 -10.31
CA VAL A 72 -14.99 -2.32 -8.85
C VAL A 72 -14.53 -1.04 -8.17
N TYR A 73 -13.49 -0.37 -8.68
CA TYR A 73 -13.04 0.91 -8.11
C TYR A 73 -14.08 2.03 -8.27
N ARG A 74 -14.76 2.12 -9.43
CA ARG A 74 -15.86 3.07 -9.66
C ARG A 74 -17.02 2.86 -8.69
N ARG A 75 -17.36 1.61 -8.37
CA ARG A 75 -18.38 1.28 -7.34
C ARG A 75 -18.02 1.77 -5.95
N TRP A 76 -16.73 1.93 -5.66
CA TRP A 76 -16.25 2.56 -4.42
C TRP A 76 -16.08 4.08 -4.53
N GLY A 77 -16.60 4.68 -5.60
CA GLY A 77 -16.64 6.12 -5.80
C GLY A 77 -15.36 6.71 -6.39
N TRP A 78 -14.44 5.90 -6.90
CA TRP A 78 -13.26 6.44 -7.58
C TRP A 78 -13.65 6.94 -8.97
N SER A 79 -13.21 8.14 -9.29
CA SER A 79 -13.22 8.68 -10.65
C SER A 79 -12.20 7.97 -11.54
N ASP A 80 -12.37 8.02 -12.87
CA ASP A 80 -11.39 7.47 -13.81
C ASP A 80 -10.00 8.11 -13.62
N GLN A 81 -9.95 9.38 -13.23
CA GLN A 81 -8.72 10.08 -12.88
C GLN A 81 -8.05 9.48 -11.63
N GLU A 82 -8.80 9.25 -10.55
CA GLU A 82 -8.27 8.63 -9.33
C GLU A 82 -7.78 7.20 -9.59
N ILE A 83 -8.49 6.44 -10.43
CA ILE A 83 -8.07 5.09 -10.86
C ILE A 83 -6.74 5.17 -11.62
N HIS A 84 -6.64 6.10 -12.58
CA HIS A 84 -5.43 6.30 -13.37
C HIS A 84 -4.25 6.70 -12.48
N GLU A 85 -4.43 7.67 -11.58
CA GLU A 85 -3.40 8.10 -10.63
C GLU A 85 -2.99 6.98 -9.65
N ALA A 86 -3.97 6.20 -9.16
CA ALA A 86 -3.72 5.05 -8.30
C ALA A 86 -2.87 3.99 -9.02
N PHE A 87 -3.14 3.75 -10.30
CA PHE A 87 -2.37 2.85 -11.14
C PHE A 87 -0.96 3.37 -11.42
N GLN A 88 -0.82 4.64 -11.79
CA GLN A 88 0.49 5.28 -11.99
C GLN A 88 1.36 5.26 -10.73
N ARG A 89 0.74 5.45 -9.56
CA ARG A 89 1.43 5.43 -8.27
C ARG A 89 1.85 4.02 -7.88
N TYR A 90 0.97 3.05 -8.05
CA TYR A 90 1.21 1.66 -7.66
C TYR A 90 0.50 0.67 -8.59
N PRO A 91 1.14 0.24 -9.70
CA PRO A 91 0.47 -0.56 -10.73
C PRO A 91 -0.06 -1.91 -10.24
N MET A 92 0.59 -2.47 -9.23
CA MET A 92 0.22 -3.74 -8.62
C MET A 92 -1.12 -3.68 -7.88
N CYS A 93 -1.77 -2.52 -7.72
CA CYS A 93 -3.16 -2.44 -7.27
C CYS A 93 -4.11 -3.17 -8.24
N MET A 94 -3.81 -3.20 -9.54
CA MET A 94 -4.61 -3.92 -10.53
C MET A 94 -4.40 -5.44 -10.46
N ALA A 95 -3.28 -5.92 -9.91
CA ALA A 95 -3.02 -7.34 -9.75
C ALA A 95 -3.79 -7.98 -8.57
N VAL A 96 -4.46 -7.19 -7.73
CA VAL A 96 -5.23 -7.66 -6.58
C VAL A 96 -6.57 -8.24 -7.03
N SER A 97 -7.05 -9.32 -6.42
CA SER A 97 -8.37 -9.89 -6.75
C SER A 97 -9.53 -8.96 -6.38
N GLU A 98 -10.65 -9.08 -7.09
CA GLU A 98 -11.85 -8.26 -6.84
C GLU A 98 -12.36 -8.46 -5.41
N ASP A 99 -12.48 -9.71 -4.94
CA ASP A 99 -12.89 -10.03 -3.56
C ASP A 99 -12.01 -9.37 -2.51
N LYS A 100 -10.70 -9.33 -2.77
CA LYS A 100 -9.74 -8.72 -1.87
C LYS A 100 -9.89 -7.21 -1.83
N ILE A 101 -10.10 -6.57 -2.98
CA ILE A 101 -10.39 -5.13 -3.06
C ILE A 101 -11.66 -4.83 -2.27
N MET A 102 -12.74 -5.57 -2.52
CA MET A 102 -14.02 -5.41 -1.81
C MET A 102 -13.85 -5.55 -0.30
N ALA A 103 -13.13 -6.57 0.18
CA ALA A 103 -12.93 -6.79 1.60
C ALA A 103 -12.09 -5.70 2.28
N VAL A 104 -11.05 -5.19 1.60
CA VAL A 104 -10.23 -4.09 2.12
C VAL A 104 -11.03 -2.78 2.16
N MET A 105 -11.79 -2.49 1.10
CA MET A 105 -12.60 -1.27 1.03
C MET A 105 -13.75 -1.29 2.04
N ASP A 106 -14.45 -2.43 2.21
CA ASP A 106 -15.48 -2.58 3.24
C ASP A 106 -14.92 -2.30 4.64
N PHE A 107 -13.76 -2.86 4.97
CA PHE A 107 -13.14 -2.62 6.26
C PHE A 107 -12.72 -1.15 6.43
N LEU A 108 -11.98 -0.59 5.48
CA LEU A 108 -11.44 0.76 5.62
C LEU A 108 -12.51 1.85 5.52
N VAL A 109 -13.41 1.75 4.55
CA VAL A 109 -14.42 2.79 4.28
C VAL A 109 -15.61 2.61 5.20
N ASN A 110 -16.25 1.44 5.21
CA ASN A 110 -17.49 1.24 5.94
C ASN A 110 -17.26 1.05 7.45
N LYS A 111 -16.28 0.23 7.85
CA LYS A 111 -16.06 -0.08 9.28
C LYS A 111 -15.18 0.93 10.01
N MET A 112 -14.20 1.51 9.31
CA MET A 112 -13.25 2.45 9.91
C MET A 112 -13.55 3.92 9.54
N GLY A 113 -14.47 4.18 8.60
CA GLY A 113 -14.88 5.54 8.23
C GLY A 113 -13.85 6.31 7.41
N TYR A 114 -12.89 5.64 6.78
CA TYR A 114 -11.89 6.31 5.94
C TYR A 114 -12.49 6.74 4.60
N SER A 115 -12.00 7.87 4.08
CA SER A 115 -12.35 8.33 2.75
C SER A 115 -11.85 7.35 1.68
N SER A 116 -12.72 6.97 0.74
CA SER A 116 -12.36 6.11 -0.40
C SER A 116 -11.25 6.74 -1.27
N THR A 117 -11.30 8.06 -1.48
CA THR A 117 -10.25 8.82 -2.18
C THR A 117 -8.91 8.74 -1.48
N LEU A 118 -8.88 8.66 -0.14
CA LEU A 118 -7.62 8.47 0.59
C LEU A 118 -7.00 7.10 0.27
N VAL A 119 -7.83 6.06 0.13
CA VAL A 119 -7.39 4.73 -0.28
C VAL A 119 -6.86 4.76 -1.72
N ALA A 120 -7.48 5.53 -2.63
CA ALA A 120 -7.00 5.73 -4.00
C ALA A 120 -5.59 6.34 -4.05
N LYS A 121 -5.38 7.39 -3.25
CA LYS A 121 -4.06 8.04 -3.09
C LYS A 121 -3.00 7.07 -2.57
N GLN A 122 -3.41 5.95 -1.95
CA GLN A 122 -2.53 5.00 -1.28
C GLN A 122 -2.82 3.55 -1.67
N SER A 123 -3.03 3.35 -2.97
CA SER A 123 -3.42 2.08 -3.59
C SER A 123 -2.52 0.88 -3.25
N SER A 124 -1.32 1.08 -2.71
CA SER A 124 -0.45 0.00 -2.22
C SER A 124 -1.02 -0.76 -1.02
N ILE A 125 -1.94 -0.17 -0.25
CA ILE A 125 -2.60 -0.85 0.87
C ILE A 125 -3.39 -2.07 0.41
N LEU A 126 -3.96 -2.04 -0.80
CA LEU A 126 -4.78 -3.12 -1.36
C LEU A 126 -4.00 -4.45 -1.49
N ARG A 127 -2.68 -4.37 -1.63
CA ARG A 127 -1.81 -5.56 -1.70
C ARG A 127 -1.48 -6.15 -0.33
N GLN A 128 -1.69 -5.41 0.76
CA GLN A 128 -1.34 -5.89 2.09
C GLN A 128 -2.33 -6.96 2.58
N SER A 129 -1.88 -7.81 3.50
CA SER A 129 -2.77 -8.77 4.17
C SER A 129 -3.81 -8.02 5.00
N LEU A 130 -5.09 -8.36 4.82
CA LEU A 130 -6.19 -7.69 5.51
C LEU A 130 -6.09 -8.03 7.00
N GLU A 131 -6.13 -9.33 7.31
CA GLU A 131 -6.09 -9.85 8.67
C GLU A 131 -4.75 -9.62 9.38
N LYS A 132 -3.62 -9.81 8.69
CA LYS A 132 -2.30 -9.76 9.35
C LYS A 132 -1.70 -8.37 9.43
N ARG A 133 -2.14 -7.42 8.59
CA ARG A 133 -1.53 -6.08 8.52
C ARG A 133 -2.55 -4.96 8.64
N ILE A 134 -3.58 -4.95 7.80
CA ILE A 134 -4.50 -3.81 7.73
C ILE A 134 -5.36 -3.71 8.99
N VAL A 135 -6.06 -4.78 9.37
CA VAL A 135 -6.98 -4.80 10.52
C VAL A 135 -6.27 -4.44 11.83
N PRO A 136 -5.17 -5.11 12.21
CA PRO A 136 -4.54 -4.85 13.51
C PRO A 136 -4.01 -3.42 13.62
N ARG A 137 -3.44 -2.89 12.54
CA ARG A 137 -2.90 -1.52 12.49
C ARG A 137 -4.01 -0.47 12.54
N ALA A 138 -5.10 -0.69 11.82
CA ALA A 138 -6.22 0.26 11.79
C ALA A 138 -6.94 0.31 13.15
N LEU A 139 -7.12 -0.85 13.80
CA LEU A 139 -7.70 -0.91 15.15
C LEU A 139 -6.81 -0.23 16.18
N PHE A 140 -5.50 -0.49 16.14
CA PHE A 140 -4.52 0.19 16.99
C PHE A 140 -4.57 1.72 16.80
N ALA A 141 -4.58 2.20 15.55
CA ALA A 141 -4.67 3.63 15.26
C ALA A 141 -5.98 4.25 15.78
N ARG A 142 -7.10 3.55 15.66
CA ARG A 142 -8.39 4.02 16.18
C ARG A 142 -8.41 4.13 17.70
N GLU A 143 -7.77 3.18 18.39
CA GLU A 143 -7.66 3.20 19.85
C GLU A 143 -6.77 4.36 20.33
N LEU A 144 -5.66 4.63 19.64
CA LEU A 144 -4.86 5.82 19.94
C LEU A 144 -5.68 7.12 19.79
N LEU A 145 -6.51 7.20 18.75
CA LEU A 145 -7.36 8.37 18.51
C LEU A 145 -8.46 8.53 19.55
N SER A 146 -9.11 7.45 20.00
CA SER A 146 -10.17 7.50 21.04
C SER A 146 -9.62 8.03 22.38
N GLN A 147 -8.33 7.85 22.64
CA GLN A 147 -7.65 8.30 23.85
C GLN A 147 -7.03 9.71 23.73
N GLY A 148 -7.26 10.39 22.61
CA GLY A 148 -6.78 11.75 22.40
C GLY A 148 -5.29 11.85 22.05
N PHE A 149 -4.66 10.78 21.56
CA PHE A 149 -3.35 10.89 20.92
C PHE A 149 -3.51 11.48 19.53
N THR A 150 -2.74 12.53 19.23
CA THR A 150 -2.63 13.06 17.87
C THR A 150 -1.49 12.37 17.15
N VAL A 151 -1.80 11.57 16.13
CA VAL A 151 -0.77 11.01 15.25
C VAL A 151 -0.37 12.10 14.25
N ALA A 152 0.77 12.77 14.49
CA ALA A 152 1.28 13.79 13.58
C ALA A 152 1.69 13.15 12.26
N GLY A 153 1.14 13.67 11.14
CA GLY A 153 1.04 12.95 9.86
C GLY A 153 -0.41 12.64 9.49
N THR A 154 -1.31 13.54 9.87
CA THR A 154 -2.73 13.60 9.50
C THR A 154 -2.96 13.26 8.03
N GLU A 155 -3.97 12.43 7.78
CA GLU A 155 -4.23 11.64 6.56
C GLU A 155 -3.36 10.38 6.46
N LEU A 156 -3.74 9.34 7.23
CA LEU A 156 -3.14 8.00 7.28
C LEU A 156 -2.37 7.64 6.02
N GLN A 157 -1.06 7.87 6.01
CA GLN A 157 -0.20 7.37 4.95
C GLN A 157 0.13 5.90 5.25
N PHE A 158 -0.78 5.01 4.86
CA PHE A 158 -0.68 3.55 4.93
C PHE A 158 0.56 2.97 4.23
N THR A 159 1.22 3.75 3.39
CA THR A 159 2.46 3.39 2.69
C THR A 159 3.68 3.33 3.61
N HIS A 160 3.65 4.03 4.76
CA HIS A 160 4.76 4.10 5.72
C HIS A 160 4.34 3.78 7.17
N PHE A 161 3.24 3.08 7.40
CA PHE A 161 2.81 2.71 8.76
C PHE A 161 3.64 1.55 9.33
N PRO A 162 4.13 1.61 10.58
CA PRO A 162 3.64 2.36 11.74
C PRO A 162 3.98 3.87 11.71
N PRO A 163 3.27 4.73 12.45
CA PRO A 163 3.69 6.11 12.57
C PRO A 163 5.04 6.09 13.28
N GLU A 164 6.10 6.51 12.60
CA GLU A 164 7.43 6.66 13.22
C GLU A 164 7.39 7.68 14.37
N ARG A 165 6.31 8.47 14.47
CA ARG A 165 6.16 9.56 15.43
C ARG A 165 4.76 9.54 16.05
N ILE A 166 4.67 9.22 17.33
CA ILE A 166 3.46 9.48 18.13
C ILE A 166 3.71 10.77 18.92
N GLN A 167 2.89 11.80 18.69
CA GLN A 167 2.93 12.99 19.53
C GLN A 167 2.16 12.69 20.81
N ILE A 168 2.83 12.88 21.94
CA ILE A 168 2.26 12.72 23.25
C ILE A 168 2.26 14.10 23.90
N SER A 169 1.13 14.51 24.46
CA SER A 169 0.99 15.81 25.11
C SER A 169 1.26 15.74 26.62
N SER A 170 1.32 14.54 27.22
CA SER A 170 1.62 14.36 28.65
C SER A 170 2.30 13.03 29.01
N LEU A 171 3.12 13.00 30.08
CA LEU A 171 3.71 11.75 30.60
C LEU A 171 2.66 10.70 31.03
N GLY A 172 1.45 11.15 31.43
CA GLY A 172 0.35 10.25 31.79
C GLY A 172 -0.19 9.44 30.60
N GLN A 173 -0.05 9.95 29.38
CA GLN A 173 -0.37 9.23 28.15
C GLN A 173 0.70 8.16 27.83
N VAL A 174 1.99 8.40 28.11
CA VAL A 174 3.05 7.39 27.91
C VAL A 174 2.80 6.13 28.76
N LYS A 175 2.45 6.30 30.04
CA LYS A 175 2.18 5.17 30.94
C LYS A 175 0.96 4.34 30.51
N ARG A 176 -0.09 5.00 30.00
CA ARG A 176 -1.29 4.34 29.45
C ARG A 176 -0.97 3.55 28.18
N LEU A 177 -0.25 4.17 27.24
CA LEU A 177 0.20 3.53 26.01
C LEU A 177 1.01 2.25 26.30
N VAL A 178 1.96 2.31 27.23
CA VAL A 178 2.78 1.15 27.62
C VAL A 178 1.94 0.05 28.29
N SER A 179 0.96 0.41 29.13
CA SER A 179 0.07 -0.56 29.79
C SER A 179 -0.84 -1.27 28.79
N GLU A 180 -1.37 -0.57 27.79
CA GLU A 180 -2.31 -1.16 26.82
C GLU A 180 -1.63 -1.94 25.71
N ILE A 181 -0.42 -1.55 25.32
CA ILE A 181 0.46 -2.38 24.50
C ILE A 181 0.57 -3.80 25.10
N HIS A 182 0.58 -3.88 26.43
CA HIS A 182 0.64 -5.12 27.17
C HIS A 182 -0.72 -5.85 27.23
N GLU A 183 -1.85 -5.13 27.40
CA GLU A 183 -3.19 -5.73 27.46
C GLU A 183 -3.77 -6.17 26.11
N LEU A 184 -3.61 -5.38 25.05
CA LEU A 184 -4.32 -5.59 23.78
C LEU A 184 -3.69 -6.67 22.87
N GLN A 185 -2.83 -7.55 23.40
CA GLN A 185 -2.09 -8.58 22.65
C GLN A 185 -1.37 -8.07 21.39
N PHE A 186 -1.00 -6.79 21.33
CA PHE A 186 -0.18 -6.24 20.23
C PHE A 186 1.30 -6.62 20.31
N ARG A 187 1.68 -7.53 21.23
CA ARG A 187 3.07 -8.02 21.43
C ARG A 187 3.77 -8.45 20.14
N CYS A 188 3.05 -9.07 19.21
CA CYS A 188 3.61 -9.49 17.92
C CYS A 188 3.86 -8.34 16.92
N PHE A 189 3.26 -7.17 17.14
CA PHE A 189 3.44 -5.99 16.29
C PHE A 189 4.63 -5.13 16.71
N ILE A 190 5.01 -5.16 17.98
CA ILE A 190 6.02 -4.23 18.54
C ILE A 190 7.45 -4.73 18.39
N SER A 191 7.68 -6.03 18.16
CA SER A 191 9.03 -6.57 17.94
C SER A 191 9.76 -5.95 16.74
N SER A 192 9.07 -5.14 15.92
CA SER A 192 9.63 -4.38 14.80
C SER A 192 9.31 -2.87 14.82
N LEU A 193 8.75 -2.33 15.91
CA LEU A 193 8.48 -0.89 16.08
C LEU A 193 9.56 -0.22 16.97
N GLU A 194 10.38 0.66 16.39
CA GLU A 194 11.00 1.75 17.15
C GLU A 194 9.98 2.89 17.27
N LEU A 195 9.27 2.96 18.40
CA LEU A 195 8.37 4.06 18.71
C LEU A 195 9.19 5.28 19.14
N VAL A 196 9.24 6.33 18.31
CA VAL A 196 9.78 7.64 18.70
C VAL A 196 8.62 8.49 19.22
N LEU A 197 8.60 8.70 20.54
CA LEU A 197 7.62 9.57 21.19
C LEU A 197 8.09 11.01 21.10
N PHE A 198 7.19 11.95 20.79
CA PHE A 198 7.51 13.38 20.77
C PHE A 198 6.71 14.12 21.85
N MET A 199 7.39 14.92 22.68
CA MET A 199 6.75 15.91 23.56
C MET A 199 7.25 17.30 23.19
N GLY A 200 6.32 18.24 22.94
CA GLY A 200 6.66 19.64 22.64
C GLY A 200 7.57 19.82 21.41
N GLY A 201 7.43 18.97 20.39
CA GLY A 201 8.23 19.03 19.15
C GLY A 201 9.64 18.43 19.24
N LYS A 202 10.06 17.92 20.41
CA LYS A 202 11.35 17.23 20.57
C LYS A 202 11.14 15.71 20.67
N PRO A 203 11.97 14.89 20.01
CA PRO A 203 11.96 13.46 20.21
C PRO A 203 12.41 13.14 21.63
N LEU A 204 11.59 12.39 22.37
CA LEU A 204 12.07 11.61 23.50
C LEU A 204 12.97 10.51 22.93
N GLN A 205 14.04 10.14 23.65
CA GLN A 205 14.89 9.02 23.25
C GLN A 205 14.03 7.80 22.89
N PRO A 206 14.41 6.99 21.88
CA PRO A 206 13.62 5.83 21.47
C PRO A 206 13.30 4.99 22.70
N LEU A 207 12.01 4.83 23.00
CA LEU A 207 11.65 3.90 24.07
C LEU A 207 11.98 2.52 23.53
N LYS A 208 13.11 1.95 23.96
CA LYS A 208 13.33 0.52 23.90
C LYS A 208 12.30 -0.09 24.84
N VAL A 209 11.12 -0.42 24.30
CA VAL A 209 10.11 -1.16 25.05
C VAL A 209 10.78 -2.46 25.47
N PRO A 210 11.01 -2.72 26.77
CA PRO A 210 11.70 -3.93 27.18
C PRO A 210 10.83 -5.12 26.79
N ILE A 211 11.40 -6.02 25.98
CA ILE A 211 10.78 -7.29 25.67
C ILE A 211 11.03 -8.18 26.89
N PHE A 212 9.98 -8.46 27.66
CA PHE A 212 9.97 -9.49 28.70
C PHE A 212 9.26 -10.74 28.19
#